data_AF-A0A412X2U3-F1
#
_entry.id   AF-A0A412X2U3-F1
#
_cell.length_a   1.000
_cell.length_b   1.000
_cell.length_c   1.000
_cell.angle_alpha   90.00
_cell.angle_beta   90.00
_cell.angle_gamma   90.00
#
_symmetry.space_group_name_H-M   'P 1'
#
loop_
_entity.id
_entity.type
_entity.pdbx_description
1 polymer ?
#
loop_
_entity_poly.entity_id
_entity_poly.type
_entity_poly.pdbx_seq_one_letter_code
_entity_poly.pdbx_strand_id
1 'polypeptide(L)'
;MDKDIKESREYRLAKDWEMAVNNYSFNPARFAAAIPTMHPTLQQSLYRLIKECIKVMADDSRRYDERNMASHEEAKCIMEYLKEHGRNIPLK
;
A
#
# COMPACT_ATOMS: atom_id res chain seq x y z
N MET A 1 13.56 3.47 -21.76
CA MET A 1 14.54 4.10 -20.85
C MET A 1 13.83 4.21 -19.53
N ASP A 2 14.07 3.29 -18.61
CA ASP A 2 13.45 3.32 -17.29
C ASP A 2 13.86 4.64 -16.64
N LYS A 3 12.90 5.55 -16.48
CA LYS A 3 13.12 6.76 -15.70
C LYS A 3 13.46 6.30 -14.28
N ASP A 4 14.45 6.94 -13.66
CA ASP A 4 14.75 6.73 -12.25
C ASP A 4 13.44 6.82 -11.46
N ILE A 5 13.14 5.80 -10.64
CA ILE A 5 11.92 5.75 -9.83
C ILE A 5 11.77 7.03 -9.01
N LYS A 6 12.89 7.66 -8.60
CA LYS A 6 12.91 8.91 -7.84
C LYS A 6 12.35 10.11 -8.60
N GLU A 7 12.32 10.06 -9.94
CA GLU A 7 11.74 11.10 -10.79
C GLU A 7 10.26 10.87 -11.10
N SER A 8 9.72 9.72 -10.72
CA SER A 8 8.31 9.37 -10.95
C SER A 8 7.35 10.23 -10.13
N ARG A 9 6.08 10.31 -10.56
CA ARG A 9 5.03 10.97 -9.77
C ARG A 9 4.68 10.14 -8.55
N GLU A 10 4.77 8.83 -8.69
CA GLU A 10 4.45 7.81 -7.70
C GLU A 10 5.44 7.86 -6.53
N TYR A 11 6.73 8.05 -6.80
CA TYR A 11 7.74 8.25 -5.76
C TYR A 11 7.51 9.54 -4.97
N ARG A 12 7.19 10.64 -5.65
CA ARG A 12 6.84 11.91 -4.97
C ARG A 12 5.62 11.73 -4.08
N LEU A 13 4.57 11.07 -4.58
CA LEU A 13 3.37 10.75 -3.80
C LEU A 13 3.69 9.86 -2.58
N ALA A 14 4.59 8.88 -2.72
CA ALA A 14 5.02 8.05 -1.60
C ALA A 14 5.73 8.86 -0.51
N LYS A 15 6.56 9.83 -0.88
CA LYS A 15 7.21 10.76 0.07
C LYS A 15 6.20 11.72 0.72
N ASP A 16 5.22 12.22 -0.03
CA ASP A 16 4.15 13.06 0.51
C ASP A 16 3.31 12.29 1.55
N TRP A 17 2.99 11.03 1.24
CA TRP A 17 2.31 10.14 2.18
C TRP A 17 3.17 9.87 3.43
N GLU A 18 4.45 9.56 3.27
CA GLU A 18 5.38 9.35 4.40
C GLU A 18 5.42 10.57 5.33
N MET A 19 5.49 11.78 4.77
CA MET A 19 5.42 13.02 5.56
C MET A 19 4.07 13.19 6.25
N ALA A 20 2.96 12.87 5.57
CA ALA A 20 1.62 12.99 6.12
C ALA A 20 1.39 12.04 7.30
N VAL A 21 1.86 10.79 7.23
CA VAL A 21 1.70 9.81 8.32
C VAL A 21 2.70 9.97 9.45
N ASN A 22 3.88 10.55 9.19
CA ASN A 22 4.88 10.88 10.20
C ASN A 22 4.48 12.11 11.05
N ASN A 23 3.38 12.79 10.72
CA ASN A 23 2.83 13.85 11.54
C ASN A 23 2.04 13.25 12.72
N TYR A 24 2.33 13.67 13.96
CA TYR A 24 1.69 13.22 15.20
C TYR A 24 0.15 13.32 15.24
N SER A 25 -0.48 13.95 14.25
CA SER A 25 -1.93 14.10 14.12
C SER A 25 -2.60 13.16 13.11
N PHE A 26 -1.84 12.33 12.39
CA PHE A 26 -2.44 11.40 11.43
C PHE A 26 -3.25 10.31 12.15
N ASN A 27 -4.51 10.14 11.74
CA ASN A 27 -5.40 9.13 12.29
C ASN A 27 -5.83 8.15 11.18
N PRO A 28 -5.28 6.91 11.16
CA PRO A 28 -5.62 5.92 10.15
C PRO A 28 -7.12 5.59 10.07
N ALA A 29 -7.82 5.57 11.21
CA ALA A 29 -9.25 5.30 11.24
C ALA A 29 -10.07 6.43 10.60
N ARG A 30 -9.70 7.69 10.81
CA ARG A 30 -10.34 8.83 10.13
C ARG A 30 -10.07 8.85 8.64
N PHE A 31 -8.84 8.50 8.22
CA PHE A 31 -8.52 8.32 6.80
C PHE A 31 -9.41 7.24 6.17
N ALA A 32 -9.50 6.06 6.81
CA ALA A 32 -10.33 4.96 6.33
C ALA A 32 -11.82 5.33 6.24
N ALA A 33 -12.34 6.08 7.21
CA ALA A 33 -13.72 6.56 7.24
C ALA A 33 -14.06 7.54 6.09
N ALA A 34 -13.05 8.17 5.47
CA ALA A 34 -13.24 9.04 4.30
C ALA A 34 -13.26 8.27 2.97
N ILE A 35 -12.78 7.01 2.91
CA ILE A 35 -12.74 6.22 1.67
C ILE A 35 -14.12 6.10 1.01
N PRO A 36 -15.23 5.84 1.74
CA PRO A 36 -16.55 5.75 1.13
C PRO A 36 -17.02 7.01 0.40
N THR A 37 -16.44 8.18 0.70
CA THR A 37 -16.80 9.45 0.03
C THR A 37 -16.07 9.64 -1.30
N MET A 38 -15.08 8.79 -1.63
CA MET A 38 -14.38 8.82 -2.91
C MET A 38 -15.24 8.24 -4.03
N HIS A 39 -14.96 8.63 -5.28
CA HIS A 39 -15.60 8.01 -6.45
C HIS A 39 -15.38 6.48 -6.45
N PRO A 40 -16.39 5.63 -6.71
CA PRO A 40 -16.27 4.17 -6.60
C PRO A 40 -15.12 3.55 -7.42
N THR A 41 -14.86 4.04 -8.64
CA THR A 41 -13.69 3.60 -9.42
C THR A 41 -12.36 3.89 -8.70
N LEU A 42 -12.26 5.01 -7.99
CA LEU A 42 -11.06 5.38 -7.23
C LEU A 42 -10.92 4.53 -5.96
N GLN A 43 -12.01 4.11 -5.33
CA GLN A 43 -11.96 3.13 -4.23
C GLN A 43 -11.33 1.81 -4.70
N GLN A 44 -11.69 1.32 -5.89
CA GLN A 44 -11.03 0.14 -6.48
C GLN A 44 -9.56 0.38 -6.81
N SER A 45 -9.22 1.58 -7.32
CA SER A 45 -7.81 1.95 -7.55
C SER A 45 -7.01 1.98 -6.25
N LEU A 46 -7.58 2.53 -5.17
CA LEU A 46 -6.95 2.53 -3.85
C LEU A 46 -6.74 1.11 -3.32
N TYR A 47 -7.71 0.21 -3.49
CA TYR A 47 -7.54 -1.19 -3.10
C TYR A 47 -6.41 -1.88 -3.88
N ARG A 48 -6.31 -1.64 -5.20
CA ARG A 48 -5.19 -2.14 -6.01
C ARG A 48 -3.84 -1.60 -5.52
N LEU A 49 -3.78 -0.31 -5.19
CA LEU A 49 -2.59 0.31 -4.62
C LEU A 49 -2.21 -0.36 -3.29
N ILE A 50 -3.16 -0.56 -2.38
CA ILE A 50 -2.93 -1.24 -1.09
C ILE A 50 -2.38 -2.66 -1.32
N LYS A 51 -2.93 -3.42 -2.28
CA LYS A 51 -2.41 -4.75 -2.62
C LYS A 51 -0.95 -4.72 -3.10
N GLU A 52 -0.58 -3.78 -3.95
CA GLU A 52 0.82 -3.65 -4.39
C GLU A 52 1.75 -3.23 -3.23
N CYS A 53 1.28 -2.36 -2.32
CA CYS A 53 2.02 -2.04 -1.11
C CYS A 53 2.27 -3.28 -0.23
N ILE A 54 1.23 -4.08 0.02
CA ILE A 54 1.33 -5.32 0.82
C ILE A 54 2.29 -6.31 0.16
N LYS A 55 2.26 -6.44 -1.18
CA LYS A 55 3.18 -7.30 -1.93
C LYS A 55 4.65 -6.92 -1.69
N VAL A 56 4.97 -5.62 -1.70
CA VAL A 56 6.33 -5.12 -1.40
C VAL A 56 6.69 -5.33 0.08
N MET A 57 5.73 -5.23 0.99
CA MET A 57 5.94 -5.50 2.42
C MET A 57 6.12 -6.99 2.74
N ALA A 58 5.60 -7.89 1.89
CA ALA A 58 5.75 -9.33 2.01
C ALA A 58 7.02 -9.87 1.34
N ASP A 59 7.80 -9.02 0.66
CA ASP A 59 8.95 -9.44 -0.14
C ASP A 59 10.15 -9.80 0.77
N ASP A 60 10.52 -11.08 0.79
CA ASP A 60 11.65 -11.63 1.56
C ASP A 60 13.02 -11.12 1.08
N SER A 61 13.12 -10.52 -0.11
CA SER A 61 14.38 -9.96 -0.62
C SER A 61 14.81 -8.66 0.07
N ARG A 62 13.91 -8.05 0.83
CA ARG A 62 14.16 -6.80 1.58
C ARG A 62 14.67 -7.10 2.99
N ARG A 63 15.50 -6.20 3.52
CA ARG A 63 15.90 -6.25 4.93
C ARG A 63 14.78 -5.73 5.83
N TYR A 64 14.42 -6.51 6.84
CA TYR A 64 13.49 -6.14 7.91
C TYR A 64 14.25 -6.04 9.24
N ASP A 65 13.71 -5.24 10.16
CA ASP A 65 14.15 -5.17 11.55
C ASP A 65 12.94 -5.31 12.48
N GLU A 66 13.17 -5.34 13.79
CA GLU A 66 12.13 -5.60 14.78
C GLU A 66 10.93 -4.63 14.68
N ARG A 67 11.13 -3.42 14.14
CA ARG A 67 10.06 -2.40 14.02
C ARG A 67 9.04 -2.73 12.94
N ASN A 68 9.44 -3.49 11.91
CA ASN A 68 8.59 -3.81 10.76
C ASN A 68 8.38 -5.31 10.52
N MET A 69 9.02 -6.17 11.33
CA MET A 69 8.89 -7.63 11.24
C MET A 69 7.45 -8.11 11.36
N ALA A 70 6.68 -7.59 12.34
CA ALA A 70 5.29 -8.00 12.52
C ALA A 70 4.43 -7.70 11.27
N SER A 71 4.59 -6.51 10.69
CA SER A 71 3.86 -6.13 9.48
C SER A 71 4.30 -6.91 8.23
N HIS A 72 5.55 -7.38 8.19
CA HIS A 72 6.07 -8.22 7.12
C HIS A 72 5.42 -9.60 7.14
N GLU A 73 5.40 -10.25 8.30
CA GLU A 73 4.79 -11.58 8.45
C GLU A 73 3.27 -11.55 8.18
N GLU A 74 2.57 -10.53 8.70
CA GLU A 74 1.14 -10.33 8.36
C GLU A 74 0.93 -10.12 6.86
N ALA A 75 1.79 -9.32 6.21
CA ALA A 75 1.72 -9.10 4.77
C ALA A 75 1.90 -10.40 3.98
N LYS A 76 2.80 -11.30 4.42
CA LYS A 76 2.98 -12.63 3.81
C LYS A 76 1.72 -13.46 3.90
N CYS A 77 1.13 -13.57 5.08
CA CYS A 77 -0.12 -14.31 5.26
C CYS A 77 -1.26 -13.74 4.39
N ILE A 78 -1.37 -12.41 4.28
CA ILE A 78 -2.36 -11.77 3.40
C ILE A 78 -2.10 -12.13 1.94
N MET A 79 -0.84 -12.08 1.48
CA MET A 79 -0.50 -12.40 0.10
C MET A 79 -0.72 -13.88 -0.25
N GLU A 80 -0.45 -14.79 0.67
CA GLU A 80 -0.77 -16.22 0.52
C GLU A 80 -2.27 -16.44 0.37
N TYR A 81 -3.07 -15.86 1.27
CA TYR A 81 -4.53 -15.92 1.19
C TYR A 81 -5.06 -15.34 -0.13
N LEU A 82 -4.55 -14.18 -0.56
CA LEU A 82 -4.97 -13.55 -1.81
C LEU A 82 -4.53 -14.32 -3.05
N LYS A 83 -3.45 -15.11 -2.97
CA LYS A 83 -3.04 -16.00 -4.06
C LYS A 83 -4.02 -17.15 -4.25
N GLU A 84 -4.56 -17.69 -3.15
CA GLU A 84 -5.52 -18.80 -3.17
C GLU A 84 -6.96 -18.35 -3.42
N HIS A 85 -7.39 -17.25 -2.81
CA HIS A 85 -8.80 -16.82 -2.76
C HIS A 85 -9.07 -15.45 -3.40
N GLY A 86 -8.04 -14.79 -3.92
CA GLY A 86 -8.16 -13.46 -4.49
C GLY A 86 -9.08 -13.42 -5.72
N ARG A 87 -9.81 -12.31 -5.85
CA ARG A 87 -10.61 -12.03 -7.05
C ARG A 87 -9.84 -11.14 -8.01
N ASN A 88 -10.08 -11.32 -9.31
CA ASN A 88 -9.61 -10.39 -10.34
C ASN A 88 -10.33 -9.04 -10.17
N ILE A 89 -9.57 -7.95 -10.17
CA ILE A 89 -10.09 -6.58 -10.11
C ILE A 89 -9.57 -5.87 -11.36
N PRO A 90 -10.38 -5.78 -12.42
CA PRO A 90 -9.91 -5.29 -13.70
C PRO A 90 -9.45 -3.83 -13.60
N LEU A 91 -8.40 -3.50 -14.36
CA LEU A 91 -8.10 -2.12 -14.72
C LEU A 91 -9.20 -1.66 -15.70
N LYS A 92 -9.76 -0.47 -15.46
CA LYS A 92 -10.59 0.20 -16.47
C LYS A 92 -9.70 0.83 -17.52
#